data_AF-A0A7X6ASW3-F1
#
_entry.id   AF-A0A7X6ASW3-F1
#
_cell.length_a   1.000
_cell.length_b   1.000
_cell.length_c   1.000
_cell.angle_alpha   90.00
_cell.angle_beta   90.00
_cell.angle_gamma   90.00
#
_symmetry.space_group_name_H-M   'P 1'
#
loop_
_entity.id
_entity.type
_entity.pdbx_description
1 polymer ?
#
loop_
_entity_poly.entity_id
_entity_poly.type
_entity_poly.pdbx_seq_one_letter_code
_entity_poly.pdbx_strand_id
1 'polypeptide(L)'
;GDGSSSYRLAHAQHHRDEFGPREPDFGLYARYPIPRDSMRRKLLRDAFGVSGWKNLRPAFVGLFVKGRRGRALRFLAGQGLVFSVFALLGRPWLYLFLWLLPWMTYWRVANRLRALAEHGGMTRSDDRRRTTHHVRQGFLSRHVFLSQSIGYHLAHHVDSGIPMSNLPKLQRALEEDGYVTE
;
A
#
# COMPACT_ATOMS: atom_id res chain seq x y z
N GLY A 1 -4.80 -2.06 0.78
CA GLY A 1 -5.44 -1.76 2.07
C GLY A 1 -5.81 -3.03 2.80
N ASP A 2 -6.47 -2.91 3.95
CA ASP A 2 -6.89 -4.03 4.81
C ASP A 2 -8.33 -4.51 4.52
N GLY A 3 -8.96 -4.01 3.45
CA GLY A 3 -10.35 -4.33 3.09
C GLY A 3 -11.41 -3.73 4.02
N SER A 4 -11.00 -2.99 5.06
CA SER A 4 -11.92 -2.39 6.03
C SER A 4 -12.85 -1.35 5.40
N SER A 5 -13.95 -1.03 6.08
CA SER A 5 -14.82 0.10 5.67
C SER A 5 -14.04 1.41 5.57
N SER A 6 -13.15 1.69 6.53
CA SER A 6 -12.26 2.86 6.50
C SER A 6 -11.33 2.85 5.28
N TYR A 7 -10.78 1.70 4.93
CA TYR A 7 -9.94 1.59 3.74
C TYR A 7 -10.74 1.83 2.46
N ARG A 8 -11.93 1.23 2.33
CA ARG A 8 -12.79 1.44 1.15
C ARG A 8 -13.17 2.90 0.96
N LEU A 9 -13.51 3.61 2.05
CA LEU A 9 -13.82 5.04 2.00
C LEU A 9 -12.60 5.88 1.61
N ALA A 10 -11.44 5.63 2.22
CA ALA A 10 -10.21 6.33 1.87
C ALA A 10 -9.80 6.06 0.42
N HIS A 11 -9.88 4.80 -0.02
CA HIS A 11 -9.57 4.41 -1.39
C HIS A 11 -10.51 5.06 -2.41
N ALA A 12 -11.82 5.09 -2.16
CA ALA A 12 -12.75 5.80 -3.03
C ALA A 12 -12.47 7.32 -3.08
N GLN A 13 -12.05 7.91 -1.95
CA GLN A 13 -11.68 9.32 -1.90
C GLN A 13 -10.37 9.60 -2.65
N HIS A 14 -9.41 8.68 -2.59
CA HIS A 14 -8.17 8.73 -3.36
C HIS A 14 -8.47 8.81 -4.86
N HIS A 15 -9.27 7.89 -5.40
CA HIS A 15 -9.70 7.92 -6.82
C HIS A 15 -10.44 9.21 -7.21
N ARG A 16 -11.22 9.78 -6.28
CA ARG A 16 -12.02 10.97 -6.53
C ARG A 16 -11.21 12.27 -6.57
N ASP A 17 -10.21 12.43 -5.72
CA ASP A 17 -9.49 13.71 -5.54
C ASP A 17 -7.97 13.51 -5.59
N GLU A 18 -7.47 12.71 -6.54
CA GLU A 18 -6.04 12.46 -6.72
C GLU A 18 -5.23 13.75 -6.79
N PHE A 19 -4.18 13.86 -5.98
CA PHE A 19 -3.36 15.07 -5.83
C PHE A 19 -4.14 16.32 -5.36
N GLY A 20 -5.37 16.14 -4.89
CA GLY A 20 -6.20 17.20 -4.35
C GLY A 20 -6.07 17.38 -2.84
N PRO A 21 -6.72 18.41 -2.28
CA PRO A 21 -6.64 18.73 -0.86
C PRO A 21 -7.29 17.65 0.04
N ARG A 22 -8.17 16.80 -0.50
CA ARG A 22 -8.82 15.70 0.24
C ARG A 22 -8.22 14.33 -0.07
N GLU A 23 -7.11 14.28 -0.81
CA GLU A 23 -6.38 13.04 -1.10
C GLU A 23 -5.80 12.44 0.20
N PRO A 24 -6.30 11.29 0.68
CA PRO A 24 -5.80 10.68 1.92
C PRO A 24 -4.34 10.23 1.86
N ASP A 25 -3.84 9.86 0.67
CA ASP A 25 -2.51 9.30 0.44
C ASP A 25 -1.49 10.36 -0.03
N PHE A 26 -1.86 11.64 -0.05
CA PHE A 26 -1.08 12.73 -0.66
C PHE A 26 0.36 12.77 -0.15
N GLY A 27 0.53 12.64 1.18
CA GLY A 27 1.84 12.65 1.83
C GLY A 27 2.76 11.48 1.44
N LEU A 28 2.24 10.43 0.82
CA LEU A 28 3.01 9.25 0.41
C LEU A 28 3.81 9.49 -0.86
N TYR A 29 3.27 10.25 -1.82
CA TYR A 29 3.85 10.39 -3.16
C TYR A 29 3.96 11.83 -3.69
N ALA A 30 3.22 12.80 -3.14
CA ALA A 30 3.15 14.15 -3.73
C ALA A 30 4.43 14.99 -3.68
N ARG A 31 5.46 14.52 -2.96
CA ARG A 31 6.74 15.23 -2.81
C ARG A 31 7.85 14.67 -3.70
N TYR A 32 7.56 13.70 -4.55
CA TYR A 32 8.54 13.16 -5.48
C TYR A 32 8.61 13.99 -6.77
N PRO A 33 9.79 14.12 -7.40
CA PRO A 33 11.06 13.47 -7.03
C PRO A 33 11.73 14.08 -5.79
N ILE A 34 12.50 13.26 -5.06
CA ILE A 34 13.28 13.67 -3.88
C ILE A 34 14.78 13.39 -4.07
N PRO A 35 15.68 14.09 -3.35
CA PRO A 35 17.12 13.79 -3.38
C PRO A 35 17.44 12.35 -2.98
N ARG A 36 18.50 11.77 -3.57
CA ARG A 36 18.92 10.37 -3.34
C ARG A 36 19.16 10.04 -1.86
N ASP A 37 19.77 10.96 -1.10
CA ASP A 37 19.99 10.76 0.34
C ASP A 37 18.68 10.69 1.13
N SER A 38 17.67 11.47 0.73
CA SER A 38 16.34 11.42 1.34
C SER A 38 15.66 10.08 1.07
N MET A 39 15.80 9.56 -0.17
CA MET A 39 15.29 8.25 -0.53
C MET A 39 15.98 7.13 0.24
N ARG A 40 17.32 7.13 0.29
CA ARG A 40 18.11 6.16 1.08
C ARG A 40 17.67 6.14 2.54
N ARG A 41 17.58 7.31 3.19
CA ARG A 41 17.13 7.41 4.58
C ARG A 41 15.73 6.87 4.80
N LYS A 42 14.79 7.11 3.88
CA LYS A 42 13.41 6.59 3.96
C LYS A 42 13.39 5.07 3.84
N LEU A 43 14.12 4.50 2.87
CA LEU A 43 14.22 3.05 2.68
C LEU A 43 14.90 2.36 3.87
N LEU A 44 15.99 2.92 4.40
CA LEU A 44 16.64 2.38 5.60
C LEU A 44 15.72 2.41 6.82
N ARG A 45 14.96 3.49 7.02
CA ARG A 45 13.97 3.58 8.10
C ARG A 45 12.89 2.50 7.99
N ASP A 46 12.48 2.19 6.78
CA ASP A 46 11.53 1.12 6.50
C ASP A 46 12.18 -0.25 6.76
N ALA A 47 13.38 -0.49 6.23
CA ALA A 47 14.12 -1.75 6.37
C ALA A 47 14.48 -2.10 7.82
N PHE A 48 14.80 -1.10 8.65
CA PHE A 48 15.10 -1.28 10.08
C PHE A 48 13.86 -1.17 10.98
N GLY A 49 12.65 -1.19 10.41
CA GLY A 49 11.41 -1.31 11.18
C GLY A 49 10.94 -0.05 11.90
N VAL A 50 11.65 1.07 11.78
CA VAL A 50 11.27 2.34 12.44
C VAL A 50 9.92 2.84 11.92
N SER A 51 9.69 2.79 10.61
CA SER A 51 8.38 3.14 10.04
C SER A 51 7.29 2.14 10.44
N GLY A 52 7.64 0.85 10.48
CA GLY A 52 6.73 -0.16 11.00
C GLY A 52 6.31 0.16 12.44
N TRP A 53 7.26 0.52 13.32
CA TRP A 53 6.98 0.81 14.72
C TRP A 53 6.07 2.02 14.87
N LYS A 54 6.30 3.07 14.07
CA LYS A 54 5.40 4.23 14.00
C LYS A 54 3.96 3.84 13.62
N ASN A 55 3.80 2.83 12.75
CA ASN A 55 2.48 2.35 12.35
C ASN A 55 1.86 1.39 13.38
N LEU A 56 2.67 0.65 14.13
CA LEU A 56 2.22 -0.32 15.13
C LEU A 56 1.87 0.34 16.48
N ARG A 57 2.68 1.32 16.92
CA ARG A 57 2.52 2.02 18.20
C ARG A 57 1.09 2.51 18.47
N PRO A 58 0.34 3.09 17.51
CA PRO A 58 -1.04 3.51 17.73
C PRO A 58 -1.99 2.40 18.20
N ALA A 59 -1.72 1.14 17.86
CA ALA A 59 -2.52 0.02 18.34
C ALA A 59 -2.39 -0.17 19.86
N PHE A 60 -1.19 -0.02 20.40
CA PHE A 60 -0.93 -0.12 21.84
C PHE A 60 -1.40 1.13 22.58
N VAL A 61 -1.03 2.32 22.10
CA VAL A 61 -1.46 3.60 22.69
C VAL A 61 -2.99 3.71 22.68
N GLY A 62 -3.63 3.21 21.62
CA GLY A 62 -5.09 3.23 21.47
C GLY A 62 -5.85 2.51 22.58
N LEU A 63 -5.23 1.57 23.31
CA LEU A 63 -5.84 0.93 24.48
C LEU A 63 -6.18 1.92 25.60
N PHE A 64 -5.40 3.00 25.70
CA PHE A 64 -5.48 4.00 26.76
C PHE A 64 -6.14 5.31 26.31
N VAL A 65 -6.57 5.40 25.04
CA VAL A 65 -7.20 6.60 24.48
C VAL A 65 -8.70 6.37 24.28
N LYS A 66 -9.52 7.20 24.95
CA LYS A 66 -10.99 7.18 24.81
C LYS A 66 -11.39 7.31 23.34
N GLY A 67 -12.33 6.48 22.89
CA GLY A 67 -12.78 6.42 21.49
C GLY A 67 -11.88 5.61 20.54
N ARG A 68 -10.65 5.21 20.94
CA ARG A 68 -9.75 4.37 20.12
C ARG A 68 -9.59 2.94 20.65
N ARG A 69 -9.95 2.70 21.92
CA ARG A 69 -9.80 1.41 22.62
C ARG A 69 -10.42 0.22 21.88
N GLY A 70 -11.63 0.36 21.35
CA GLY A 70 -12.28 -0.72 20.62
C GLY A 70 -11.51 -1.15 19.36
N ARG A 71 -10.97 -0.20 18.60
CA ARG A 71 -10.15 -0.49 17.41
C ARG A 71 -8.82 -1.15 17.80
N ALA A 72 -8.18 -0.63 18.85
CA ALA A 72 -6.96 -1.20 19.41
C ALA A 72 -7.15 -2.66 19.86
N LEU A 73 -8.21 -2.94 20.61
CA LEU A 73 -8.54 -4.30 21.08
C LEU A 73 -8.79 -5.25 19.91
N ARG A 74 -9.56 -4.84 18.89
CA ARG A 74 -9.79 -5.68 17.70
C ARG A 74 -8.49 -6.00 16.96
N PHE A 75 -7.61 -5.01 16.80
CA PHE A 75 -6.30 -5.22 16.17
C PHE A 75 -5.46 -6.23 16.97
N LEU A 76 -5.35 -6.03 18.28
CA LEU A 76 -4.54 -6.89 19.15
C LEU A 76 -5.13 -8.29 19.30
N ALA A 77 -6.46 -8.42 19.34
CA ALA A 77 -7.13 -9.72 19.32
C ALA A 77 -6.85 -10.48 18.02
N GLY A 78 -6.86 -9.79 16.87
CA GLY A 78 -6.46 -10.38 15.60
C GLY A 78 -5.00 -10.85 15.59
N GLN A 79 -4.07 -10.06 16.15
CA GLN A 79 -2.68 -10.50 16.31
C GLN A 79 -2.55 -11.69 17.27
N GLY A 80 -3.31 -11.69 18.37
CA GLY A 80 -3.39 -12.80 19.32
C GLY A 80 -3.86 -14.09 18.65
N LEU A 81 -4.90 -14.02 17.81
CA LEU A 81 -5.40 -15.17 17.05
C LEU A 81 -4.32 -15.77 16.14
N VAL A 82 -3.60 -14.92 15.40
CA VAL A 82 -2.51 -15.39 14.53
C VAL A 82 -1.38 -15.99 15.35
N PHE A 83 -0.99 -15.35 16.45
CA PHE A 83 0.01 -15.89 17.38
C PHE A 83 -0.40 -17.26 17.94
N SER A 84 -1.68 -17.44 18.31
CA SER A 84 -2.22 -18.70 18.82
C SER A 84 -2.04 -19.85 17.84
N VAL A 85 -2.16 -19.61 16.52
CA VAL A 85 -1.88 -20.64 15.51
C VAL A 85 -0.44 -21.13 15.62
N PHE A 86 0.55 -20.23 15.68
CA PHE A 86 1.95 -20.61 15.84
C PHE A 86 2.23 -21.28 17.19
N ALA A 87 1.58 -20.81 18.26
CA ALA A 87 1.72 -21.37 19.59
C ALA A 87 1.18 -22.80 19.68
N LEU A 88 -0.01 -23.06 19.10
CA LEU A 88 -0.61 -24.40 19.05
C LEU A 88 0.21 -25.40 18.22
N LEU A 89 0.96 -24.92 17.24
CA LEU A 89 1.95 -25.72 16.49
C LEU A 89 3.27 -25.93 17.23
N GLY A 90 3.36 -25.50 18.50
CA GLY A 90 4.56 -25.64 19.34
C GLY A 90 5.72 -24.73 18.94
N ARG A 91 5.51 -23.75 18.05
CA ARG A 91 6.56 -22.89 17.50
C ARG A 91 6.19 -21.40 17.55
N PRO A 92 5.87 -20.83 18.74
CA PRO A 92 5.40 -19.45 18.86
C PRO A 92 6.40 -18.40 18.36
N TRP A 93 7.71 -18.70 18.40
CA TRP A 93 8.76 -17.82 17.89
C TRP A 93 8.64 -17.56 16.37
N LEU A 94 8.01 -18.46 15.61
CA LEU A 94 7.76 -18.25 14.17
C LEU A 94 6.82 -17.07 13.89
N TYR A 95 5.94 -16.71 14.84
CA TYR A 95 5.16 -15.47 14.72
C TYR A 95 6.07 -14.26 14.55
N LEU A 96 7.19 -14.20 15.30
CA LEU A 96 8.12 -13.08 15.17
C LEU A 96 8.74 -13.06 13.77
N PHE A 97 9.27 -14.17 13.27
CA PHE A 97 10.06 -14.19 12.03
C PHE A 97 9.24 -14.29 10.75
N LEU A 98 8.09 -14.94 10.77
CA LEU A 98 7.25 -15.15 9.59
C LEU A 98 6.08 -14.18 9.48
N TRP A 99 5.73 -13.48 10.57
CA TRP A 99 4.58 -12.58 10.59
C TRP A 99 4.99 -11.14 10.93
N LEU A 100 5.48 -10.93 12.15
CA LEU A 100 5.74 -9.58 12.66
C LEU A 100 6.94 -8.93 11.95
N LEU A 101 8.09 -9.59 11.93
CA LEU A 101 9.33 -9.04 11.37
C LEU A 101 9.19 -8.66 9.89
N PRO A 102 8.67 -9.51 8.98
CA PRO A 102 8.51 -9.14 7.57
C PRO A 102 7.54 -7.96 7.38
N TRP A 103 6.48 -7.87 8.19
CA TRP A 103 5.54 -6.74 8.16
C TRP A 103 6.15 -5.43 8.68
N MET A 104 7.05 -5.54 9.67
CA MET A 104 7.75 -4.42 10.28
C MET A 104 8.78 -3.83 9.34
N THR A 105 9.49 -4.67 8.57
CA THR A 105 10.64 -4.28 7.75
C THR A 105 10.29 -4.32 6.26
N TYR A 106 10.33 -5.51 5.66
CA TYR A 106 10.21 -5.77 4.24
C TYR A 106 8.96 -5.14 3.62
N TRP A 107 7.79 -5.35 4.23
CA TRP A 107 6.53 -4.81 3.73
C TRP A 107 6.53 -3.26 3.67
N ARG A 108 7.23 -2.58 4.58
CA ARG A 108 7.33 -1.12 4.57
C ARG A 108 8.11 -0.62 3.36
N VAL A 109 9.21 -1.31 3.04
CA VAL A 109 10.02 -1.02 1.85
C VAL A 109 9.20 -1.27 0.59
N ALA A 110 8.62 -2.48 0.46
CA ALA A 110 7.83 -2.88 -0.69
C ALA A 110 6.65 -1.91 -0.92
N ASN A 111 5.89 -1.58 0.11
CA ASN A 111 4.74 -0.68 -0.01
C ASN A 111 5.14 0.77 -0.34
N ARG A 112 6.33 1.25 0.06
CA ARG A 112 6.83 2.56 -0.38
C ARG A 112 7.19 2.53 -1.86
N LEU A 113 7.93 1.51 -2.29
CA LEU A 113 8.33 1.38 -3.69
C LEU A 113 7.12 1.26 -4.59
N ARG A 114 6.10 0.52 -4.15
CA ARG A 114 4.77 0.48 -4.77
C ARG A 114 4.16 1.87 -4.93
N ALA A 115 3.96 2.61 -3.85
CA ALA A 115 3.33 3.94 -3.90
C ALA A 115 4.11 4.94 -4.78
N LEU A 116 5.45 4.83 -4.80
CA LEU A 116 6.30 5.61 -5.70
C LEU A 116 6.14 5.18 -7.16
N ALA A 117 6.10 3.87 -7.42
CA ALA A 117 5.90 3.35 -8.77
C ALA A 117 4.53 3.74 -9.33
N GLU A 118 3.52 3.87 -8.47
CA GLU A 118 2.13 4.19 -8.83
C GLU A 118 1.87 5.69 -9.08
N HIS A 119 2.48 6.59 -8.31
CA HIS A 119 2.15 8.03 -8.34
C HIS A 119 3.36 8.96 -8.23
N GLY A 120 4.56 8.43 -8.03
CA GLY A 120 5.73 9.26 -7.77
C GLY A 120 6.12 10.12 -8.98
N GLY A 121 6.12 11.45 -8.82
CA GLY A 121 6.43 12.39 -9.89
C GLY A 121 5.22 12.76 -10.77
N MET A 122 4.03 12.25 -10.44
CA MET A 122 2.78 12.63 -11.09
C MET A 122 2.23 13.95 -10.55
N THR A 123 1.20 14.47 -11.21
CA THR A 123 0.60 15.76 -10.89
C THR A 123 -0.92 15.70 -10.92
N ARG A 124 -1.58 16.71 -10.35
CA ARG A 124 -3.04 16.83 -10.42
C ARG A 124 -3.46 17.07 -11.86
N SER A 125 -4.40 16.26 -12.34
CA SER A 125 -4.99 16.40 -13.67
C SER A 125 -6.31 15.66 -13.75
N ASP A 126 -7.16 16.07 -14.70
CA ASP A 126 -8.34 15.29 -15.07
C ASP A 126 -7.97 14.10 -15.96
N ASP A 127 -6.79 14.12 -16.60
CA ASP A 127 -6.23 12.99 -17.32
C ASP A 127 -5.50 12.05 -16.35
N ARG A 128 -6.04 10.84 -16.14
CA ARG A 128 -5.47 9.84 -15.22
C ARG A 128 -4.05 9.43 -15.58
N ARG A 129 -3.66 9.55 -16.86
CA ARG A 129 -2.28 9.30 -17.31
C ARG A 129 -1.28 10.30 -16.76
N ARG A 130 -1.74 11.40 -16.15
CA ARG A 130 -0.92 12.41 -15.47
C ARG A 130 -0.99 12.33 -13.95
N THR A 131 -1.92 11.54 -13.39
CA THR A 131 -2.06 11.32 -11.95
C THR A 131 -1.49 9.98 -11.50
N THR A 132 -1.40 8.98 -12.38
CA THR A 132 -0.88 7.66 -12.03
C THR A 132 -0.13 6.97 -13.18
N HIS A 133 0.78 6.06 -12.82
CA HIS A 133 1.56 5.28 -13.76
C HIS A 133 0.91 3.94 -14.12
N HIS A 134 1.14 3.51 -15.35
CA HIS A 134 1.16 2.10 -15.72
C HIS A 134 2.60 1.58 -15.55
N VAL A 135 2.78 0.46 -14.84
CA VAL A 135 4.11 -0.10 -14.57
C VAL A 135 4.17 -1.54 -15.04
N ARG A 136 4.96 -1.81 -16.09
CA ARG A 136 5.24 -3.19 -16.50
C ARG A 136 6.00 -3.93 -15.41
N GLN A 137 5.43 -5.05 -14.98
CA GLN A 137 6.00 -5.90 -13.94
C GLN A 137 6.73 -7.09 -14.57
N GLY A 138 8.04 -7.18 -14.33
CA GLY A 138 8.80 -8.41 -14.58
C GLY A 138 8.51 -9.48 -13.52
N PHE A 139 9.12 -10.66 -13.69
CA PHE A 139 8.92 -11.80 -12.80
C PHE A 139 9.20 -11.46 -11.33
N LEU A 140 10.31 -10.78 -11.05
CA LEU A 140 10.71 -10.41 -9.68
C LEU A 140 9.77 -9.37 -9.06
N SER A 141 9.36 -8.34 -9.81
CA SER A 141 8.45 -7.34 -9.26
C SER A 141 7.06 -7.92 -9.00
N ARG A 142 6.60 -8.90 -9.78
CA ARG A 142 5.29 -9.55 -9.61
C ARG A 142 5.20 -10.53 -8.43
N HIS A 143 6.30 -11.17 -8.05
CA HIS A 143 6.28 -12.23 -7.02
C HIS A 143 7.00 -11.84 -5.74
N VAL A 144 7.94 -10.91 -5.82
CA VAL A 144 8.67 -10.42 -4.66
C VAL A 144 8.03 -9.10 -4.23
N PHE A 145 8.19 -8.03 -5.01
CA PHE A 145 7.98 -6.67 -4.48
C PHE A 145 6.54 -6.15 -4.54
N LEU A 146 5.74 -6.57 -5.50
CA LEU A 146 4.40 -6.06 -5.77
C LEU A 146 3.43 -7.24 -5.85
N SER A 147 2.21 -7.07 -5.32
CA SER A 147 1.14 -8.03 -5.57
C SER A 147 0.76 -8.06 -7.05
N GLN A 148 0.16 -9.18 -7.46
CA GLN A 148 -0.40 -9.33 -8.79
C GLN A 148 -1.38 -8.18 -9.08
N SER A 149 -1.32 -7.66 -10.31
CA SER A 149 -2.18 -6.60 -10.86
C SER A 149 -1.92 -5.15 -10.41
N ILE A 150 -0.95 -4.87 -9.54
CA ILE A 150 -0.54 -3.47 -9.25
C ILE A 150 0.04 -2.77 -10.48
N GLY A 151 0.62 -3.52 -11.43
CA GLY A 151 1.15 -2.92 -12.66
C GLY A 151 0.09 -2.16 -13.47
N TYR A 152 -1.17 -2.58 -13.35
CA TYR A 152 -2.33 -2.02 -14.00
C TYR A 152 -2.99 -0.88 -13.20
N HIS A 153 -2.22 -0.17 -12.37
CA HIS A 153 -2.76 0.88 -11.50
C HIS A 153 -3.41 2.00 -12.31
N LEU A 154 -2.83 2.41 -13.45
CA LEU A 154 -3.50 3.32 -14.38
C LEU A 154 -4.88 2.81 -14.81
N ALA A 155 -5.00 1.58 -15.29
CA ALA A 155 -6.29 1.00 -15.67
C ALA A 155 -7.28 1.00 -14.50
N HIS A 156 -6.81 0.69 -13.29
CA HIS A 156 -7.62 0.76 -12.07
C HIS A 156 -8.08 2.19 -11.72
N HIS A 157 -7.31 3.22 -12.06
CA HIS A 157 -7.72 4.62 -11.88
C HIS A 157 -8.62 5.16 -12.99
N VAL A 158 -8.53 4.58 -14.19
CA VAL A 158 -9.49 4.82 -15.26
C VAL A 158 -10.86 4.28 -14.87
N ASP A 159 -10.92 3.05 -14.35
CA ASP A 159 -12.15 2.47 -13.80
C ASP A 159 -11.87 1.56 -12.59
N SER A 160 -12.08 2.12 -11.39
CA SER A 160 -11.89 1.41 -10.12
C SER A 160 -13.01 0.46 -9.75
N GLY A 161 -14.10 0.44 -10.54
CA GLY A 161 -15.18 -0.54 -10.43
C GLY A 161 -14.82 -1.88 -11.05
N ILE A 162 -13.81 -1.94 -11.91
CA ILE A 162 -13.37 -3.19 -12.54
C ILE A 162 -12.64 -4.09 -11.54
N PRO A 163 -13.05 -5.37 -11.40
CA PRO A 163 -12.33 -6.31 -10.54
C PRO A 163 -10.86 -6.45 -10.96
N MET A 164 -9.96 -6.60 -9.97
CA MET A 164 -8.51 -6.73 -10.19
C MET A 164 -8.11 -7.82 -11.20
N SER A 165 -8.92 -8.88 -11.33
CA SER A 165 -8.71 -9.98 -12.27
C SER A 165 -8.96 -9.59 -13.75
N ASN A 166 -9.75 -8.55 -13.98
CA ASN A 166 -10.09 -8.04 -15.31
C ASN A 166 -9.26 -6.82 -15.71
N LEU A 167 -8.45 -6.24 -14.81
CA LEU A 167 -7.55 -5.13 -15.15
C LEU A 167 -6.58 -5.43 -16.32
N PRO A 168 -6.04 -6.65 -16.49
CA PRO A 168 -5.25 -6.95 -17.68
C PRO A 168 -6.06 -6.87 -18.99
N LYS A 169 -7.37 -7.13 -18.94
CA LYS A 169 -8.26 -6.99 -20.10
C LYS A 169 -8.55 -5.52 -20.37
N LEU A 170 -8.84 -4.75 -19.32
CA LEU A 170 -9.03 -3.30 -19.44
C LEU A 170 -7.77 -2.62 -19.98
N GLN A 171 -6.59 -2.97 -19.47
CA GLN A 171 -5.33 -2.42 -19.96
C GLN A 171 -5.15 -2.65 -21.47
N ARG A 172 -5.40 -3.87 -21.96
CA ARG A 172 -5.34 -4.16 -23.40
C ARG A 172 -6.33 -3.34 -24.21
N ALA A 173 -7.56 -3.18 -23.72
CA ALA A 173 -8.55 -2.33 -24.39
C ALA A 173 -8.12 -0.86 -24.45
N LEU A 174 -7.48 -0.35 -23.38
CA LEU A 174 -6.93 1.01 -23.36
C LEU A 174 -5.73 1.19 -24.29
N GLU A 175 -4.93 0.14 -24.51
CA GLU A 175 -3.84 0.13 -25.48
C GLU A 175 -4.38 0.08 -26.92
N GLU A 176 -5.37 -0.77 -27.19
CA GLU A 176 -6.04 -0.90 -28.48
C GLU A 176 -6.76 0.39 -28.92
N ASP A 177 -7.36 1.11 -27.97
CA ASP A 177 -8.00 2.42 -28.18
C ASP A 177 -6.98 3.57 -28.36
N GLY A 178 -5.68 3.31 -28.11
CA GLY A 178 -4.64 4.33 -28.15
C GLY A 178 -4.66 5.29 -26.96
N TYR A 179 -5.45 5.00 -25.92
CA TYR A 179 -5.47 5.76 -24.68
C TYR A 179 -4.14 5.62 -23.93
N VAL A 180 -3.61 4.40 -23.82
CA VAL A 180 -2.24 4.16 -23.34
C VAL A 180 -1.37 3.83 -24.54
N THR A 181 -0.38 4.67 -24.81
CA THR A 181 0.64 4.39 -25.83
C THR A 181 1.86 3.85 -25.10
N GLU A 182 2.33 2.67 -25.53
CA GLU A 182 3.54 2.04 -24.98
C GLU A 182 4.81 2.85 -25.26
#